data_AF-A0A2U3LII8-F1
#
_entry.id   AF-A0A2U3LII8-F1
#
_cell.length_a   1.000
_cell.length_b   1.000
_cell.length_c   1.000
_cell.angle_alpha   90.00
_cell.angle_beta   90.00
_cell.angle_gamma   90.00
#
_symmetry.space_group_name_H-M   'P 1'
#
loop_
_entity.id
_entity.type
_entity.pdbx_description
1 polymer ?
#
loop_
_entity_poly.entity_id
_entity_poly.type
_entity_poly.pdbx_seq_one_letter_code
_entity_poly.pdbx_strand_id
1 'polypeptide(L)'
;MKRTVALIFLPLFLLGLASVSLADEVTLKPSGEGQWAILDSGGQEIGTLAKVEEGAYSILPKGGQYIGIVRSDGNLQMTGRHPTMSPSQAQLYLDVLEAIKTLK
;
A
#
# COMPACT_ATOMS: atom_id res chain seq x y z
N MET A 1 44.15 -9.07 43.22
CA MET A 1 44.78 -9.83 42.12
C MET A 1 43.76 -10.79 41.53
N LYS A 2 43.57 -10.73 40.20
CA LYS A 2 43.13 -11.79 39.26
C LYS A 2 41.71 -12.37 39.49
N ARG A 3 40.74 -11.96 38.66
CA ARG A 3 40.14 -12.72 37.52
C ARG A 3 39.38 -13.95 38.03
N THR A 4 38.07 -14.06 37.84
CA THR A 4 37.51 -14.54 36.57
C THR A 4 36.05 -14.10 36.41
N VAL A 5 35.80 -13.39 35.31
CA VAL A 5 34.48 -13.13 34.73
C VAL A 5 33.97 -14.43 34.12
N ALA A 6 32.88 -14.98 34.64
CA ALA A 6 32.13 -16.02 33.95
C ALA A 6 31.12 -15.33 33.03
N LEU A 7 31.42 -15.32 31.73
CA LEU A 7 30.51 -14.95 30.67
C LEU A 7 29.24 -15.83 30.77
N ILE A 8 28.13 -15.22 31.15
CA ILE A 8 26.81 -15.81 30.91
C ILE A 8 26.39 -15.37 29.51
N PHE A 9 26.49 -16.32 28.59
CA PHE A 9 25.91 -16.27 27.26
C PHE A 9 24.39 -16.06 27.32
N LEU A 10 23.89 -15.14 26.50
CA LEU A 10 22.58 -15.12 25.83
C LEU A 10 21.31 -15.21 26.72
N PRO A 11 20.47 -14.17 26.68
CA PRO A 11 19.63 -14.06 25.49
C PRO A 11 19.75 -12.67 24.83
N LEU A 12 20.66 -12.54 23.86
CA LEU A 12 20.35 -11.77 22.65
C LEU A 12 19.28 -12.54 21.88
N PHE A 13 18.06 -12.57 22.39
CA PHE A 13 16.91 -13.20 21.73
C PHE A 13 15.59 -12.56 22.17
N LEU A 14 15.57 -11.23 22.33
CA LEU A 14 14.37 -10.51 22.78
C LEU A 14 14.18 -9.12 22.15
N LEU A 15 14.85 -8.85 21.01
CA LEU A 15 14.55 -7.69 20.15
C LEU A 15 14.53 -8.08 18.66
N GLY A 16 14.32 -9.36 18.37
CA GLY A 16 13.93 -9.81 17.04
C GLY A 16 12.41 -9.77 16.93
N LEU A 17 11.92 -9.20 15.82
CA LEU A 17 10.53 -9.23 15.35
C LEU A 17 9.59 -8.16 15.93
N ALA A 18 10.03 -6.91 15.95
CA ALA A 18 9.16 -5.91 15.32
C ALA A 18 9.33 -6.07 13.81
N SER A 19 8.78 -7.17 13.27
CA SER A 19 8.38 -7.19 11.87
C SER A 19 7.21 -6.24 11.80
N VAL A 20 7.47 -4.93 11.82
CA VAL A 20 6.51 -4.00 11.27
C VAL A 20 6.50 -4.39 9.80
N SER A 21 5.55 -5.21 9.40
CA SER A 21 5.12 -5.17 8.02
C SER A 21 4.50 -3.79 7.85
N LEU A 22 5.34 -2.77 7.71
CA LEU A 22 5.00 -1.59 6.95
C LEU A 22 4.89 -2.09 5.52
N ALA A 23 3.81 -2.81 5.20
CA ALA A 23 3.17 -2.47 3.94
C ALA A 23 2.92 -0.97 4.09
N ASP A 24 3.56 -0.15 3.27
CA ASP A 24 3.39 1.29 3.31
C ASP A 24 1.89 1.55 3.09
N GLU A 25 1.15 1.68 4.19
CA GLU A 25 -0.29 1.73 4.16
C GLU A 25 -0.67 3.05 3.50
N VAL A 26 -1.30 2.96 2.34
CA VAL A 26 -1.74 4.16 1.62
C VAL A 26 -2.98 4.73 2.28
N THR A 27 -3.04 6.05 2.39
CA THR A 27 -4.22 6.76 2.88
C THR A 27 -4.93 7.47 1.74
N LEU A 28 -6.26 7.42 1.72
CA LEU A 28 -7.09 8.15 0.75
C LEU A 28 -7.58 9.46 1.35
N LYS A 29 -7.18 10.58 0.76
CA LYS A 29 -7.63 11.91 1.17
C LYS A 29 -8.54 12.52 0.11
N PRO A 30 -9.77 12.95 0.44
CA PRO A 30 -10.64 13.62 -0.53
C PRO A 30 -9.93 14.80 -1.21
N SER A 31 -9.97 14.84 -2.54
CA SER A 31 -9.34 15.87 -3.37
C SER A 31 -10.32 16.54 -4.35
N GLY A 32 -11.52 15.98 -4.51
CA GLY A 32 -12.59 16.49 -5.36
C GLY A 32 -13.84 15.61 -5.23
N GLU A 33 -14.91 15.96 -5.97
CA GLU A 33 -16.13 15.16 -6.01
C GLU A 33 -15.82 13.77 -6.59
N GLY A 34 -16.01 12.72 -5.78
CA GLY A 34 -15.68 11.35 -6.17
C GLY A 34 -14.19 11.09 -6.42
N GLN A 35 -13.30 11.94 -5.89
CA GLN A 35 -11.85 11.82 -6.09
C GLN A 35 -11.10 11.87 -4.76
N TRP A 36 -10.04 11.06 -4.68
CA TRP A 36 -9.13 11.02 -3.55
C TRP A 36 -7.68 11.05 -4.04
N ALA A 37 -6.84 11.81 -3.34
CA ALA A 37 -5.40 11.67 -3.41
C ALA A 37 -4.98 10.40 -2.66
N ILE A 38 -4.12 9.60 -3.28
CA ILE A 38 -3.47 8.44 -2.66
C ILE A 38 -2.17 8.95 -2.05
N LEU A 39 -2.08 8.90 -0.73
CA LEU A 39 -0.91 9.33 0.03
C LEU A 39 -0.15 8.11 0.53
N ASP A 40 1.18 8.14 0.44
CA ASP A 40 2.03 7.16 1.12
C ASP A 40 2.05 7.39 2.64
N SER A 41 2.78 6.53 3.37
CA SER A 41 2.95 6.61 4.83
C SER A 41 3.63 7.91 5.29
N GLY A 42 4.37 8.59 4.41
CA GLY A 42 4.98 9.90 4.63
C GLY A 42 4.04 11.08 4.36
N GLY A 43 2.82 10.81 3.89
CA GLY A 43 1.85 11.83 3.50
C GLY A 43 2.12 12.45 2.13
N GLN A 44 3.04 11.90 1.34
CA GLN A 44 3.29 12.36 -0.02
C GLN A 44 2.26 11.75 -0.99
N GLU A 45 1.74 12.59 -1.89
CA GLU A 45 0.82 12.13 -2.93
C GLU A 45 1.57 11.31 -3.99
N ILE A 46 1.16 10.05 -4.11
CA ILE A 46 1.70 9.05 -5.05
C ILE A 46 0.71 8.66 -6.15
N GLY A 47 -0.52 9.17 -6.11
CA GLY A 47 -1.50 8.96 -7.16
C GLY A 47 -2.88 9.52 -6.86
N THR A 48 -3.81 9.19 -7.73
CA THR A 48 -5.22 9.57 -7.62
C THR A 48 -6.09 8.32 -7.73
N LEU A 49 -7.11 8.28 -6.88
CA LEU A 49 -8.22 7.35 -6.96
C LEU A 49 -9.47 8.12 -7.38
N ALA A 50 -10.21 7.66 -8.38
CA ALA A 50 -11.46 8.32 -8.80
C ALA A 50 -12.60 7.32 -8.95
N LYS A 51 -13.76 7.65 -8.37
CA LYS A 51 -15.00 6.85 -8.47
C LYS A 51 -15.47 6.82 -9.92
N VAL A 52 -15.73 5.63 -10.42
CA VAL A 52 -16.29 5.39 -11.76
C VAL A 52 -17.78 5.11 -11.65
N GLU A 53 -18.14 4.20 -10.75
CA GLU A 53 -19.50 3.84 -10.38
C GLU A 53 -19.51 3.39 -8.91
N GLU A 54 -20.67 3.04 -8.37
CA GLU A 54 -20.76 2.55 -6.99
C GLU A 54 -19.88 1.31 -6.80
N GLY A 55 -18.98 1.36 -5.82
CA GLY A 55 -18.03 0.29 -5.55
C GLY A 55 -16.96 0.05 -6.64
N ALA A 56 -16.73 0.98 -7.57
CA ALA A 56 -15.67 0.86 -8.57
C ALA A 56 -14.85 2.14 -8.71
N TYR A 57 -13.53 1.98 -8.73
CA TYR A 57 -12.58 3.09 -8.67
C TYR A 57 -11.43 2.89 -9.65
N SER A 58 -11.08 3.95 -10.36
CA SER A 58 -9.92 4.01 -11.23
C SER A 58 -8.66 4.38 -10.44
N ILE A 59 -7.54 3.69 -10.70
CA ILE A 59 -6.24 3.95 -10.05
C ILE A 59 -5.29 4.61 -11.06
N LEU A 60 -4.85 5.83 -10.75
CA LEU A 60 -3.87 6.58 -11.55
C LEU A 60 -2.64 6.94 -10.71
N PRO A 61 -1.53 6.20 -10.83
CA PRO A 61 -0.28 6.54 -10.15
C PRO A 61 0.30 7.86 -10.65
N LYS A 62 0.92 8.64 -9.76
CA LYS A 62 1.54 9.90 -10.10
C LYS A 62 2.74 9.69 -11.02
N GLY A 63 2.71 10.32 -12.20
CA GLY A 63 3.74 10.15 -13.23
C GLY A 63 3.83 8.75 -13.84
N GLY A 64 2.87 7.87 -13.52
CA GLY A 64 2.82 6.49 -13.99
C GLY A 64 1.74 6.25 -15.04
N GLN A 65 1.62 5.00 -15.46
CA GLN A 65 0.53 4.55 -16.31
C GLN A 65 -0.68 4.17 -15.48
N TYR A 66 -1.86 4.50 -16.00
CA TYR A 66 -3.15 4.03 -15.51
C TYR A 66 -3.13 2.51 -15.31
N ILE A 67 -3.53 2.05 -14.12
CA ILE A 67 -3.49 0.62 -13.77
C ILE A 67 -4.78 -0.07 -14.23
N GLY A 68 -5.94 0.52 -13.90
CA GLY A 68 -7.23 -0.11 -14.14
C GLY A 68 -8.32 0.36 -13.18
N ILE A 69 -9.46 -0.34 -13.27
CA ILE A 69 -10.60 -0.17 -12.36
C ILE A 69 -10.55 -1.29 -11.33
N VAL A 70 -10.38 -0.93 -10.06
CA VAL A 70 -10.56 -1.83 -8.93
C VAL A 70 -11.99 -1.75 -8.42
N ARG A 71 -12.57 -2.90 -8.13
CA ARG A 71 -13.90 -3.03 -7.53
C ARG A 71 -13.78 -3.41 -6.05
N SER A 72 -14.79 -3.04 -5.26
CA SER A 72 -14.85 -3.35 -3.83
C SER A 72 -14.81 -4.85 -3.51
N ASP A 73 -15.13 -5.70 -4.50
CA ASP A 73 -15.04 -7.16 -4.41
C ASP A 73 -13.61 -7.70 -4.63
N GLY A 74 -12.64 -6.83 -4.88
CA GLY A 74 -11.24 -7.18 -5.15
C GLY A 74 -10.89 -7.34 -6.62
N ASN A 75 -11.86 -7.35 -7.54
CA ASN A 75 -11.58 -7.53 -8.96
C ASN A 75 -10.88 -6.30 -9.55
N LEU A 76 -9.78 -6.52 -10.26
CA LEU A 76 -9.09 -5.50 -11.05
C LEU A 76 -9.34 -5.71 -12.54
N GLN A 77 -9.95 -4.72 -13.18
CA GLN A 77 -10.10 -4.66 -14.63
C GLN A 77 -9.02 -3.76 -15.22
N MET A 78 -8.02 -4.39 -15.84
CA MET A 78 -6.97 -3.70 -16.60
C MET A 78 -7.37 -3.55 -18.07
N THR A 79 -6.81 -2.54 -18.74
CA THR A 79 -7.03 -2.31 -20.18
C THR A 79 -5.93 -2.97 -21.02
N GLY A 80 -6.27 -3.47 -22.22
CA GLY A 80 -5.33 -4.02 -23.19
C GLY A 80 -5.53 -5.51 -23.46
N ARG A 81 -4.91 -6.02 -24.54
CA ARG A 81 -5.03 -7.45 -24.95
C ARG A 81 -4.22 -8.38 -24.05
N HIS A 82 -3.06 -7.90 -23.59
CA HIS A 82 -2.17 -8.60 -22.65
C HIS A 82 -1.65 -7.57 -21.64
N PRO A 83 -2.47 -7.15 -20.67
CA PRO A 83 -2.06 -6.16 -19.69
C PRO A 83 -0.87 -6.70 -18.88
N THR A 84 0.11 -5.84 -18.68
CA THR A 84 1.26 -6.11 -17.81
C THR A 84 1.21 -5.16 -16.63
N MET A 85 1.81 -5.57 -15.53
CA MET A 85 1.85 -4.82 -14.29
C MET A 85 3.25 -4.91 -13.71
N SER A 86 3.83 -3.77 -13.34
CA SER A 86 5.09 -3.77 -12.57
C SER A 86 4.83 -4.22 -11.12
N PRO A 87 5.85 -4.71 -10.40
CA PRO A 87 5.71 -5.01 -8.98
C PRO A 87 5.19 -3.83 -8.15
N SER A 88 5.59 -2.60 -8.47
CA SER A 88 5.10 -1.39 -7.79
C SER A 88 3.62 -1.11 -8.05
N GLN A 89 3.12 -1.38 -9.26
CA GLN A 89 1.70 -1.26 -9.58
C GLN A 89 0.87 -2.34 -8.87
N ALA A 90 1.42 -3.55 -8.72
CA ALA A 90 0.77 -4.63 -7.97
C ALA A 90 0.64 -4.27 -6.50
N GLN A 91 1.70 -3.74 -5.90
CA GLN A 91 1.66 -3.30 -4.51
C GLN A 91 0.63 -2.17 -4.32
N LEU A 92 0.68 -1.14 -5.17
CA LEU A 92 -0.29 -0.05 -5.09
C LEU A 92 -1.75 -0.52 -5.25
N TYR A 93 -2.01 -1.52 -6.10
CA TYR A 93 -3.34 -2.12 -6.21
C TYR A 93 -3.77 -2.77 -4.88
N LEU A 94 -2.89 -3.53 -4.22
CA LEU A 94 -3.20 -4.17 -2.94
C LEU A 94 -3.44 -3.12 -1.85
N ASP A 95 -2.61 -2.09 -1.78
CA ASP A 95 -2.74 -1.03 -0.78
C ASP A 95 -4.05 -0.25 -0.98
N VAL A 96 -4.38 0.07 -2.24
CA VAL A 96 -5.64 0.72 -2.59
C VAL A 96 -6.84 -0.17 -2.28
N LEU A 97 -6.74 -1.48 -2.52
CA LEU A 97 -7.84 -2.42 -2.22
C LEU A 97 -8.19 -2.44 -0.73
N GLU A 98 -7.18 -2.36 0.14
CA GLU A 98 -7.41 -2.20 1.58
C GLU A 98 -8.00 -0.82 1.90
N ALA A 99 -7.44 0.24 1.33
CA ALA A 99 -7.87 1.61 1.64
C ALA A 99 -9.30 1.92 1.18
N ILE A 100 -9.77 1.36 0.06
CA ILE A 100 -11.15 1.58 -0.45
C ILE A 100 -12.21 1.09 0.55
N LYS A 101 -11.91 0.10 1.40
CA LYS A 101 -12.85 -0.40 2.42
C LYS A 101 -13.23 0.68 3.45
N THR A 102 -12.46 1.77 3.52
CA THR A 102 -12.70 2.92 4.40
C THR A 102 -13.64 3.96 3.77
N LEU A 103 -13.87 3.88 2.46
CA LEU A 103 -14.81 4.75 1.75
C LEU A 103 -16.23 4.26 2.00
N LYS A 104 -17.08 5.13 2.55
CA LYS A 104 -18.50 4.88 2.81
C LYS A 104 -19.38 5.42 1.70
#